data_AF-A0A929L3S9-F1
#
_entry.id   AF-A0A929L3S9-F1
#
_cell.length_a   1.000
_cell.length_b   1.000
_cell.length_c   1.000
_cell.angle_alpha   90.00
_cell.angle_beta   90.00
_cell.angle_gamma   90.00
#
_symmetry.space_group_name_H-M   'P 1'
#
loop_
_entity.id
_entity.type
_entity.pdbx_description
1 polymer ?
#
loop_
_entity_poly.entity_id
_entity_poly.type
_entity_poly.pdbx_seq_one_letter_code
_entity_poly.pdbx_strand_id
1 'polypeptide(L)'
;MEKLLPYLPDVRDLYGMAFLAIDGSDIPLETFNKELEDLSKTHTTKKGDNAKDIDEKDNERAGIYLNGLYTMDRRHLFIDFELQRIKHRNETEAACQLVLRQPRDAKYCFVMDRGYHCFKLEHLIASRGNYYLIRMKEVDFCKLLGIKAEDLKGEIDKDVHKILVPTKGKGFALKRRMNPDKEYYKVSPDTFDFDETGECEFTCRLVRLEIQDGSYGYLITNLPRGKYDINSLRFIYDNI
;
A
#
# COMPACT_ATOMS: atom_id res chain seq x y z
N MET A 1 25.65 -21.97 12.67
CA MET A 1 25.18 -20.92 11.75
C MET A 1 24.71 -19.76 12.60
N GLU A 2 25.52 -18.70 12.70
CA GLU A 2 25.10 -17.44 13.32
C GLU A 2 23.89 -16.90 12.55
N LYS A 3 22.77 -16.73 13.26
CA LYS A 3 21.69 -15.89 12.77
C LYS A 3 22.23 -14.47 12.78
N LEU A 4 22.61 -13.96 11.61
CA LEU A 4 22.77 -12.52 11.40
C LEU A 4 21.47 -11.86 11.85
N LEU A 5 21.49 -11.23 13.02
CA LEU A 5 20.45 -10.30 13.41
C LEU A 5 20.48 -9.17 12.38
N PRO A 6 19.35 -8.83 11.72
CA PRO A 6 19.34 -7.73 10.79
C PRO A 6 19.76 -6.47 11.56
N TYR A 7 20.88 -5.88 11.13
CA TYR A 7 21.39 -4.63 11.66
C TYR A 7 20.36 -3.55 11.35
N LEU A 8 19.47 -3.25 12.29
CA LEU A 8 18.58 -2.12 12.14
C LEU A 8 19.42 -0.85 12.26
N PRO A 9 19.40 0.05 11.27
CA PRO A 9 20.04 1.34 11.39
C PRO A 9 19.40 2.11 12.55
N ASP A 10 20.24 2.66 13.42
CA ASP A 10 19.88 3.39 14.65
C ASP A 10 19.30 4.79 14.36
N VAL A 11 18.56 4.93 13.26
CA VAL A 11 18.04 6.22 12.81
C VAL A 11 16.55 6.27 13.06
N ARG A 12 16.24 6.78 14.25
CA ARG A 12 14.89 7.03 14.74
C ARG A 12 14.62 8.53 14.72
N ASP A 13 13.37 8.90 14.53
CA ASP A 13 12.93 10.29 14.71
C ASP A 13 12.97 10.70 16.20
N LEU A 14 12.59 11.94 16.49
CA LEU A 14 12.52 12.48 17.86
C LEU A 14 11.56 11.71 18.78
N TYR A 15 10.70 10.85 18.23
CA TYR A 15 9.74 10.03 18.95
C TYR A 15 10.16 8.56 19.04
N GLY A 16 11.38 8.22 18.61
CA GLY A 16 11.90 6.86 18.64
C GLY A 16 11.34 5.95 17.54
N MET A 17 10.73 6.51 16.50
CA MET A 17 10.14 5.77 15.38
C MET A 17 11.06 5.78 14.16
N ALA A 18 11.23 4.63 13.52
CA ALA A 18 11.97 4.51 12.27
C ALA A 18 11.03 4.59 11.07
N PHE A 19 11.34 5.42 10.08
CA PHE A 19 10.61 5.48 8.81
C PHE A 19 11.27 4.54 7.81
N LEU A 20 10.46 3.61 7.28
CA LEU A 20 10.91 2.60 6.33
C LEU A 20 10.11 2.71 5.04
N ALA A 21 10.78 2.85 3.90
CA ALA A 21 10.11 2.82 2.60
C ALA A 21 10.04 1.39 2.07
N ILE A 22 8.90 1.04 1.46
CA ILE A 22 8.75 -0.19 0.65
C ILE A 22 8.46 0.23 -0.78
N ASP A 23 9.28 -0.24 -1.72
CA ASP A 23 9.11 0.03 -3.15
C ASP A 23 9.40 -1.20 -4.02
N GLY A 24 8.68 -1.27 -5.14
CA GLY A 24 8.69 -2.39 -6.07
C GLY A 24 9.56 -2.12 -7.29
N SER A 25 10.20 -3.16 -7.83
CA SER A 25 11.00 -3.05 -9.06
C SER A 25 10.95 -4.33 -9.87
N ASP A 26 10.73 -4.18 -11.18
CA ASP A 26 10.85 -5.26 -12.15
C ASP A 26 12.34 -5.53 -12.43
N ILE A 27 12.81 -6.74 -12.15
CA ILE A 27 14.11 -7.24 -12.58
C ILE A 27 13.89 -8.13 -13.81
N PRO A 28 14.22 -7.65 -15.03
CA PRO A 28 14.08 -8.45 -16.23
C PRO A 28 15.03 -9.64 -16.18
N LEU A 29 14.54 -10.81 -16.59
CA LEU A 29 15.36 -11.99 -16.78
C LEU A 29 15.34 -12.41 -18.24
N GLU A 30 16.42 -13.06 -18.68
CA GLU A 30 16.43 -13.73 -19.97
C GLU A 30 15.37 -14.83 -19.99
N THR A 31 14.69 -14.96 -21.13
CA THR A 31 13.64 -15.95 -21.36
C THR A 31 14.20 -17.34 -21.72
N PHE A 32 15.52 -17.46 -21.90
CA PHE A 32 16.17 -18.73 -22.19
C PHE A 32 16.07 -19.69 -20.99
N ASN A 33 15.71 -20.96 -21.26
CA ASN A 33 15.51 -22.01 -20.24
C ASN A 33 14.48 -21.65 -19.14
N LYS A 34 13.42 -20.93 -19.50
CA LYS A 34 12.30 -20.60 -18.59
C LYS A 34 11.05 -21.41 -18.94
N GLU A 35 10.32 -21.84 -17.92
CA GLU A 35 9.05 -22.56 -18.11
C GLU A 35 7.88 -21.59 -18.17
N LEU A 36 6.69 -22.05 -18.60
CA LEU A 36 5.48 -21.24 -18.64
C LEU A 36 5.12 -20.60 -17.29
N GLU A 37 5.61 -21.14 -16.17
CA GLU A 37 5.44 -20.58 -14.82
C GLU A 37 6.33 -19.36 -14.53
N ASP A 38 7.37 -19.14 -15.32
CA ASP A 38 8.28 -17.99 -15.21
C ASP A 38 7.84 -16.79 -16.04
N LEU A 39 6.93 -17.02 -16.97
CA LEU A 39 6.53 -16.07 -17.99
C LEU A 39 5.25 -15.34 -17.56
N SER A 40 5.30 -14.01 -17.65
CA SER A 40 4.14 -13.14 -17.55
C SER A 40 3.86 -12.50 -18.90
N LYS A 41 2.58 -12.40 -19.26
CA LYS A 41 2.16 -11.61 -20.42
C LYS A 41 2.52 -10.14 -20.19
N THR A 42 3.03 -9.48 -21.22
CA THR A 42 3.20 -8.03 -21.26
C THR A 42 1.87 -7.39 -21.65
N HIS A 43 1.47 -6.34 -20.94
CA HIS A 43 0.35 -5.52 -21.39
C HIS A 43 0.84 -4.60 -22.51
N THR A 44 0.75 -5.04 -23.76
CA THR A 44 0.87 -4.12 -24.89
C THR A 44 -0.39 -3.25 -24.95
N THR A 45 -0.25 -1.95 -24.71
CA THR A 45 -1.30 -0.98 -25.05
C THR A 45 -1.50 -1.02 -26.55
N LYS A 46 -2.58 -1.64 -27.03
CA LYS A 46 -3.02 -1.50 -28.42
C LYS A 46 -3.30 -0.03 -28.70
N LYS A 47 -2.37 0.66 -29.38
CA LYS A 47 -2.63 1.97 -29.97
C LYS A 47 -1.99 2.03 -31.35
N GLY A 48 -2.81 1.89 -32.38
CA GLY A 48 -2.44 2.08 -33.78
C GLY A 48 -3.06 1.05 -34.71
N ASP A 49 -3.57 1.52 -35.85
CA ASP A 49 -4.23 0.72 -36.89
C ASP A 49 -3.29 -0.26 -37.63
N ASN A 50 -2.03 -0.37 -37.21
CA ASN A 50 -1.00 -1.26 -37.76
C ASN A 50 -0.69 -2.47 -36.85
N ALA A 51 -1.66 -2.94 -36.08
CA ALA A 51 -1.54 -4.12 -35.24
C ALA A 51 -1.66 -5.43 -36.04
N LYS A 52 -0.81 -5.62 -37.05
CA LYS A 52 -0.64 -6.91 -37.72
C LYS A 52 0.70 -7.52 -37.32
N ASP A 53 0.60 -8.73 -36.79
CA ASP A 53 1.65 -9.74 -36.67
C ASP A 53 2.77 -9.44 -35.65
N ILE A 54 2.41 -9.33 -34.37
CA ILE A 54 3.33 -9.71 -33.28
C ILE A 54 2.90 -11.10 -32.83
N ASP A 55 3.79 -12.09 -32.99
CA ASP A 55 3.54 -13.47 -32.55
C ASP A 55 3.15 -13.47 -31.06
N GLU A 56 2.15 -14.28 -30.66
CA GLU A 56 1.70 -14.34 -29.25
C GLU A 56 2.84 -14.69 -28.27
N LYS A 57 3.91 -15.33 -28.76
CA LYS A 57 5.14 -15.64 -28.01
C LYS A 57 6.03 -14.42 -27.72
N ASP A 58 5.98 -13.37 -28.52
CA ASP A 58 6.78 -12.15 -28.32
C ASP A 58 6.17 -11.20 -27.26
N ASN A 59 5.01 -11.56 -26.70
CA ASN A 59 4.34 -10.83 -25.62
C ASN A 59 4.57 -11.44 -24.23
N GLU A 60 5.57 -12.29 -24.06
CA GLU A 60 5.90 -12.91 -22.78
C GLU A 60 7.25 -12.40 -22.25
N ARG A 61 7.27 -12.00 -20.99
CA ARG A 61 8.51 -11.61 -20.28
C ARG A 61 8.77 -12.55 -19.11
N ALA A 62 10.03 -12.97 -18.98
CA ALA A 62 10.54 -13.53 -17.75
C ALA A 62 11.05 -12.41 -16.85
N GLY A 63 10.83 -12.54 -15.54
CA GLY A 63 11.31 -11.54 -14.60
C GLY A 63 11.05 -11.93 -13.16
N ILE A 64 11.72 -11.20 -12.27
CA ILE A 64 11.48 -11.24 -10.84
C ILE A 64 10.97 -9.87 -10.44
N TYR A 65 9.96 -9.84 -9.58
CA TYR A 65 9.51 -8.64 -8.90
C TYR A 65 10.19 -8.55 -7.54
N LEU A 66 10.98 -7.50 -7.35
CA LEU A 66 11.64 -7.17 -6.10
C LEU A 66 10.78 -6.16 -5.33
N ASN A 67 10.44 -6.45 -4.09
CA ASN A 67 10.00 -5.42 -3.14
C ASN A 67 11.15 -5.17 -2.18
N GLY A 68 11.74 -3.98 -2.23
CA GLY A 68 12.82 -3.57 -1.34
C GLY A 68 12.29 -2.82 -0.12
N LEU A 69 12.95 -2.98 1.02
CA LEU A 69 12.74 -2.22 2.24
C LEU A 69 13.96 -1.35 2.50
N TYR A 70 13.75 -0.05 2.67
CA TYR A 70 14.81 0.95 2.81
C TYR A 70 14.58 1.82 4.03
N THR A 71 15.63 2.38 4.61
CA THR A 71 15.47 3.51 5.53
C THR A 71 15.06 4.77 4.79
N MET A 72 14.30 5.63 5.45
CA MET A 72 14.03 7.00 5.00
C MET A 72 14.88 8.04 5.73
N ASP A 73 16.02 7.62 6.29
CA ASP A 73 17.01 8.55 6.80
C ASP A 73 17.87 9.11 5.66
N ARG A 74 18.80 10.03 5.98
CA ARG A 74 19.70 10.65 4.98
C ARG A 74 20.52 9.66 4.14
N ARG A 75 20.60 8.39 4.53
CA ARG A 75 21.44 7.39 3.90
C ARG A 75 20.67 6.45 2.97
N HIS A 76 19.33 6.43 3.04
CA HIS A 76 18.46 5.58 2.23
C HIS A 76 18.97 4.13 2.10
N LEU A 77 19.36 3.54 3.23
CA LEU A 77 20.02 2.25 3.27
C LEU A 77 19.01 1.15 2.99
N PHE A 78 19.42 0.23 2.13
CA PHE A 78 18.75 -1.05 1.95
C PHE A 78 18.80 -1.86 3.25
N ILE A 79 17.64 -2.42 3.64
CA ILE A 79 17.49 -3.23 4.86
C ILE A 79 17.17 -4.68 4.50
N ASP A 80 16.15 -4.88 3.67
CA ASP A 80 15.60 -6.20 3.39
C ASP A 80 14.87 -6.19 2.05
N PHE A 81 14.48 -7.38 1.57
CA PHE A 81 13.75 -7.52 0.33
C PHE A 81 12.89 -8.79 0.28
N GLU A 82 11.88 -8.78 -0.58
CA GLU A 82 11.06 -9.93 -0.95
C GLU A 82 11.09 -10.10 -2.47
N LEU A 83 11.42 -11.30 -2.95
CA LEU A 83 11.40 -11.63 -4.38
C LEU A 83 10.17 -12.46 -4.70
N GLN A 84 9.49 -12.10 -5.78
CA GLN A 84 8.39 -12.85 -6.33
C GLN A 84 8.63 -13.09 -7.81
N ARG A 85 8.21 -14.23 -8.36
CA ARG A 85 8.19 -14.42 -9.82
C ARG A 85 7.20 -13.43 -10.41
N ILE A 86 7.54 -12.82 -11.55
CA ILE A 86 6.72 -11.77 -12.16
C ILE A 86 5.28 -12.23 -12.48
N LYS A 87 5.12 -13.51 -12.84
CA LYS A 87 3.81 -14.16 -13.07
C LYS A 87 2.92 -14.18 -11.83
N HIS A 88 3.53 -14.27 -10.65
CA HIS A 88 2.85 -14.39 -9.36
C HIS A 88 3.08 -13.16 -8.47
N ARG A 89 3.40 -12.00 -9.09
CA ARG A 89 3.64 -10.77 -8.33
C ARG A 89 2.42 -10.42 -7.48
N ASN A 90 2.67 -10.11 -6.22
CA ASN A 90 1.69 -9.64 -5.27
C ASN A 90 2.40 -8.72 -4.27
N GLU A 91 2.44 -7.44 -4.62
CA GLU A 91 3.11 -6.37 -3.85
C GLU A 91 2.58 -6.27 -2.42
N THR A 92 1.26 -6.42 -2.25
CA THR A 92 0.63 -6.40 -0.92
C THR A 92 1.16 -7.53 -0.05
N GLU A 93 1.21 -8.75 -0.58
CA GLU A 93 1.71 -9.89 0.19
C GLU A 93 3.21 -9.75 0.48
N ALA A 94 4.00 -9.27 -0.49
CA ALA A 94 5.41 -9.00 -0.27
C ALA A 94 5.65 -7.95 0.82
N ALA A 95 4.89 -6.85 0.81
CA ALA A 95 4.93 -5.84 1.86
C ALA A 95 4.52 -6.42 3.23
N CYS A 96 3.49 -7.27 3.29
CA CYS A 96 3.11 -7.97 4.51
C CYS A 96 4.27 -8.79 5.07
N GLN A 97 5.00 -9.54 4.23
CA GLN A 97 6.16 -10.32 4.65
C GLN A 97 7.29 -9.42 5.19
N LEU A 98 7.59 -8.31 4.51
CA LEU A 98 8.60 -7.35 4.97
C LEU A 98 8.22 -6.74 6.34
N VAL A 99 6.95 -6.40 6.54
CA VAL A 99 6.42 -5.89 7.82
C VAL A 99 6.52 -6.95 8.93
N LEU A 100 6.18 -8.21 8.62
CA LEU A 100 6.20 -9.32 9.58
C LEU A 100 7.62 -9.63 10.07
N ARG A 101 8.62 -9.49 9.20
CA ARG A 101 10.04 -9.69 9.49
C ARG A 101 10.65 -8.60 10.37
N GLN A 102 10.03 -7.42 10.48
CA GLN A 102 10.55 -6.37 11.35
C GLN A 102 10.42 -6.75 12.84
N PRO A 103 11.46 -6.51 13.66
CA PRO A 103 11.41 -6.71 15.10
C PRO A 103 10.22 -6.03 15.78
N ARG A 104 9.77 -6.56 16.93
CA ARG A 104 8.60 -6.03 17.66
C ARG A 104 8.96 -5.05 18.78
N ASP A 105 10.24 -4.92 19.09
CA ASP A 105 10.79 -4.06 20.15
C ASP A 105 11.02 -2.61 19.70
N ALA A 106 10.75 -2.29 18.43
CA ALA A 106 10.78 -0.95 17.88
C ALA A 106 9.45 -0.57 17.22
N LYS A 107 9.30 0.73 16.92
CA LYS A 107 8.16 1.29 16.22
C LYS A 107 8.58 1.77 14.84
N TYR A 108 7.78 1.43 13.85
CA TYR A 108 8.05 1.73 12.45
C TYR A 108 6.90 2.51 11.84
N CYS A 109 7.22 3.43 10.94
CA CYS A 109 6.27 3.97 9.97
C CYS A 109 6.65 3.48 8.58
N PHE A 110 5.80 2.66 7.97
CA PHE A 110 6.01 2.16 6.62
C PHE A 110 5.46 3.16 5.60
N VAL A 111 6.32 3.59 4.69
CA VAL A 111 6.03 4.61 3.68
C VAL A 111 5.99 3.97 2.31
N MET A 112 4.91 4.16 1.57
CA MET A 112 4.62 3.41 0.34
C MET A 112 3.86 4.23 -0.70
N ASP A 113 4.01 3.85 -1.97
CA ASP A 113 3.25 4.44 -3.08
C ASP A 113 1.79 3.90 -3.17
N ARG A 114 1.00 4.50 -4.06
CA ARG A 114 -0.39 4.26 -4.41
C ARG A 114 -0.72 2.82 -4.78
N GLY A 115 0.27 2.04 -5.22
CA GLY A 115 0.10 0.61 -5.52
C GLY A 115 -0.13 -0.24 -4.27
N TYR A 116 0.33 0.21 -3.10
CA TYR A 116 0.31 -0.56 -1.86
C TYR A 116 -0.93 -0.34 -1.00
N HIS A 117 -1.81 0.61 -1.34
CA HIS A 117 -3.05 0.83 -0.60
C HIS A 117 -3.90 -0.46 -0.59
N CYS A 118 -4.00 -1.07 0.58
CA CYS A 118 -4.76 -2.29 0.81
C CYS A 118 -5.08 -2.43 2.30
N PHE A 119 -6.37 -2.63 2.63
CA PHE A 119 -6.81 -2.73 4.01
C PHE A 119 -6.14 -3.88 4.78
N LYS A 120 -5.77 -4.99 4.11
CA LYS A 120 -5.07 -6.12 4.79
C LYS A 120 -3.71 -5.68 5.31
N LEU A 121 -2.94 -4.99 4.48
CA LEU A 121 -1.62 -4.49 4.84
C LEU A 121 -1.72 -3.43 5.94
N GLU A 122 -2.64 -2.47 5.80
CA GLU A 122 -2.87 -1.41 6.78
C GLU A 122 -3.31 -1.96 8.15
N HIS A 123 -4.24 -2.93 8.14
CA HIS A 123 -4.68 -3.62 9.34
C HIS A 123 -3.55 -4.44 9.97
N LEU A 124 -2.73 -5.14 9.18
CA LEU A 124 -1.56 -5.87 9.68
C LEU A 124 -0.55 -4.92 10.35
N ILE A 125 -0.24 -3.79 9.72
CA ILE A 125 0.68 -2.80 10.28
C ILE A 125 0.12 -2.25 11.61
N ALA A 126 -1.15 -1.85 11.63
CA ALA A 126 -1.81 -1.30 12.80
C ALA A 126 -1.93 -2.33 13.95
N SER A 127 -2.25 -3.59 13.65
CA SER A 127 -2.35 -4.66 14.66
C SER A 127 -1.01 -5.03 15.30
N ARG A 128 0.11 -4.74 14.62
CA ARG A 128 1.46 -4.80 15.20
C ARG A 128 1.84 -3.54 16.00
N GLY A 129 0.92 -2.58 16.09
CA GLY A 129 1.15 -1.28 16.73
C GLY A 129 2.14 -0.41 15.98
N ASN A 130 2.33 -0.64 14.69
CA ASN A 130 3.17 0.18 13.80
C ASN A 130 2.29 1.18 13.04
N TYR A 131 2.96 2.08 12.32
CA TYR A 131 2.34 3.14 11.55
C TYR A 131 2.56 2.94 10.05
N TYR A 132 1.71 3.57 9.26
CA TYR A 132 1.86 3.61 7.81
C TYR A 132 1.56 5.01 7.27
N LEU A 133 2.16 5.33 6.14
CA LEU A 133 1.90 6.52 5.32
C LEU A 133 1.91 6.08 3.86
N ILE A 134 0.73 5.92 3.28
CA ILE A 134 0.59 5.35 1.94
C ILE A 134 0.00 6.42 1.03
N ARG A 135 0.65 6.68 -0.12
CA ARG A 135 0.05 7.53 -1.15
C ARG A 135 -1.24 6.90 -1.66
N MET A 136 -2.23 7.70 -2.02
CA MET A 136 -3.50 7.23 -2.57
C MET A 136 -3.79 7.82 -3.93
N LYS A 137 -4.62 7.14 -4.71
CA LYS A 137 -5.28 7.76 -5.86
C LYS A 137 -6.45 8.60 -5.37
N GLU A 138 -6.70 9.73 -6.02
CA GLU A 138 -7.85 10.61 -5.74
C GLU A 138 -9.17 9.83 -5.71
N VAL A 139 -9.37 8.93 -6.68
CA VAL A 139 -10.58 8.12 -6.78
C VAL A 139 -10.84 7.27 -5.54
N ASP A 140 -9.80 6.70 -4.93
CA ASP A 140 -9.94 5.84 -3.75
C ASP A 140 -10.06 6.68 -2.47
N PHE A 141 -9.39 7.82 -2.42
CA PHE A 141 -9.55 8.84 -1.38
C PHE A 141 -11.00 9.36 -1.30
N CYS A 142 -11.58 9.77 -2.44
CA CYS A 142 -12.95 10.24 -2.52
C CYS A 142 -13.98 9.17 -2.15
N LYS A 143 -13.77 7.91 -2.59
CA LYS A 143 -14.63 6.78 -2.19
C LYS A 143 -14.64 6.57 -0.69
N LEU A 144 -13.47 6.64 -0.04
CA LEU A 144 -13.38 6.50 1.42
C LEU A 144 -14.04 7.68 2.15
N LEU A 145 -13.89 8.90 1.64
CA LEU A 145 -14.61 10.07 2.18
C LEU A 145 -16.13 10.06 1.90
N GLY A 146 -16.59 9.27 0.93
CA GLY A 146 -17.99 9.25 0.52
C GLY A 146 -18.42 10.51 -0.25
N ILE A 147 -17.49 11.17 -0.93
CA ILE A 147 -17.73 12.40 -1.71
C ILE A 147 -17.36 12.21 -3.17
N LYS A 148 -17.77 13.14 -4.03
CA LYS A 148 -17.30 13.18 -5.42
C LYS A 148 -16.02 14.02 -5.53
N ALA A 149 -15.27 13.82 -6.60
CA ALA A 149 -14.03 14.56 -6.85
C ALA A 149 -14.27 16.08 -6.94
N GLU A 150 -15.41 16.48 -7.52
CA GLU A 150 -15.76 17.90 -7.69
C GLU A 150 -16.04 18.62 -6.36
N ASP A 151 -16.29 17.84 -5.29
CA ASP A 151 -16.54 18.36 -3.95
C ASP A 151 -15.24 18.58 -3.15
N LEU A 152 -14.09 18.16 -3.67
CA LEU A 152 -12.79 18.39 -3.04
C LEU A 152 -12.44 19.89 -3.07
N LYS A 153 -12.16 20.46 -1.89
CA LYS A 153 -11.79 21.87 -1.73
C LYS A 153 -10.64 22.00 -0.75
N GLY A 154 -9.54 22.61 -1.20
CA GLY A 154 -8.36 22.90 -0.38
C GLY A 154 -7.77 21.67 0.30
N GLU A 155 -6.92 21.90 1.29
CA GLU A 155 -6.35 20.79 2.06
C GLU A 155 -7.42 20.11 2.93
N ILE A 156 -7.29 18.80 3.08
CA ILE A 156 -8.17 17.97 3.90
C ILE A 156 -7.30 17.18 4.85
N ASP A 157 -7.67 17.14 6.12
CA ASP A 157 -7.03 16.29 7.11
C ASP A 157 -8.10 15.76 8.07
N LYS A 158 -8.62 14.57 7.80
CA LYS A 158 -9.80 14.01 8.50
C LYS A 158 -9.58 12.58 8.93
N ASP A 159 -10.07 12.27 10.11
CA ASP A 159 -10.16 10.89 10.57
C ASP A 159 -11.46 10.29 10.03
N VAL A 160 -11.37 9.08 9.48
CA VAL A 160 -12.45 8.35 8.84
C VAL A 160 -12.55 6.98 9.50
N HIS A 161 -13.76 6.65 9.92
CA HIS A 161 -14.09 5.35 10.47
C HIS A 161 -15.02 4.60 9.53
N LYS A 162 -14.66 3.37 9.18
CA LYS A 162 -15.45 2.46 8.34
C LYS A 162 -15.58 1.10 9.01
N ILE A 163 -16.67 0.41 8.68
CA ILE A 163 -16.83 -1.02 8.94
C ILE A 163 -16.63 -1.74 7.62
N LEU A 164 -15.49 -2.40 7.48
CA LEU A 164 -15.17 -3.21 6.32
C LEU A 164 -16.06 -4.44 6.32
N VAL A 165 -16.59 -4.79 5.15
CA VAL A 165 -17.43 -5.96 4.95
C VAL A 165 -17.11 -6.62 3.62
N PRO A 166 -17.29 -7.95 3.49
CA PRO A 166 -17.02 -8.65 2.24
C PRO A 166 -18.03 -8.23 1.16
N THR A 167 -17.52 -8.02 -0.06
CA THR A 167 -18.32 -7.57 -1.20
C THR A 167 -19.51 -8.48 -1.52
N LYS A 168 -19.35 -9.80 -1.32
CA LYS A 168 -20.35 -10.84 -1.55
C LYS A 168 -21.01 -11.37 -0.27
N GLY A 169 -20.93 -10.64 0.84
CA GLY A 169 -21.51 -11.03 2.13
C GLY A 169 -23.05 -11.07 2.12
N LYS A 170 -23.63 -12.16 2.65
CA LYS A 170 -25.08 -12.24 2.89
C LYS A 170 -25.48 -11.19 3.93
N GLY A 171 -26.64 -10.54 3.73
CA GLY A 171 -27.22 -9.66 4.73
C GLY A 171 -26.66 -8.23 4.79
N PHE A 172 -25.74 -7.81 3.91
CA PHE A 172 -25.24 -6.42 3.87
C PHE A 172 -26.37 -5.37 3.81
N ALA A 173 -27.37 -5.60 2.94
CA ALA A 173 -28.51 -4.69 2.81
C ALA A 173 -29.35 -4.63 4.09
N LEU A 174 -29.49 -5.74 4.81
CA LEU A 174 -30.19 -5.79 6.09
C LEU A 174 -29.39 -5.07 7.18
N LYS A 175 -28.08 -5.34 7.28
CA LYS A 175 -27.15 -4.68 8.22
C LYS A 175 -27.21 -3.15 8.08
N ARG A 176 -27.15 -2.65 6.85
CA ARG A 176 -27.30 -1.21 6.54
C ARG A 176 -28.66 -0.62 6.90
N ARG A 177 -29.74 -1.40 6.77
CA ARG A 177 -31.09 -0.94 7.17
C ARG A 177 -31.24 -0.90 8.68
N MET A 178 -30.65 -1.87 9.39
CA MET A 178 -30.71 -1.95 10.85
C MET A 178 -29.81 -0.93 11.54
N ASN A 179 -28.70 -0.55 10.91
CA ASN A 179 -27.75 0.42 11.44
C ASN A 179 -27.40 1.48 10.37
N PRO A 180 -28.33 2.40 10.06
CA PRO A 180 -28.11 3.40 9.01
C PRO A 180 -26.99 4.39 9.34
N ASP A 181 -26.68 4.59 10.62
CA ASP A 181 -25.64 5.52 11.09
C ASP A 181 -24.21 4.95 10.95
N LYS A 182 -24.08 3.65 10.65
CA LYS A 182 -22.79 3.00 10.45
C LYS A 182 -22.30 3.19 9.01
N GLU A 183 -21.05 3.61 8.86
CA GLU A 183 -20.42 3.75 7.55
C GLU A 183 -19.75 2.45 7.11
N TYR A 184 -20.43 1.67 6.28
CA TYR A 184 -19.87 0.42 5.76
C TYR A 184 -19.07 0.62 4.48
N TYR A 185 -17.98 -0.14 4.33
CA TYR A 185 -17.15 -0.17 3.13
C TYR A 185 -16.94 -1.60 2.63
N LYS A 186 -17.19 -1.84 1.34
CA LYS A 186 -17.06 -3.19 0.76
C LYS A 186 -15.63 -3.46 0.31
N VAL A 187 -15.09 -4.60 0.72
CA VAL A 187 -13.74 -5.07 0.36
C VAL A 187 -13.83 -6.45 -0.30
N SER A 188 -12.92 -6.78 -1.21
CA SER A 188 -12.88 -8.13 -1.78
C SER A 188 -12.40 -9.12 -0.71
N PRO A 189 -13.06 -10.28 -0.53
CA PRO A 189 -12.56 -11.34 0.35
C PRO A 189 -11.15 -11.82 -0.02
N ASP A 190 -10.77 -11.72 -1.30
CA ASP A 190 -9.42 -12.12 -1.76
C ASP A 190 -8.32 -11.18 -1.28
N THR A 191 -8.70 -9.99 -0.78
CA THR A 191 -7.79 -8.91 -0.39
C THR A 191 -7.82 -8.61 1.11
N PHE A 192 -8.69 -9.26 1.88
CA PHE A 192 -8.82 -9.03 3.32
C PHE A 192 -9.38 -10.27 4.03
N ASP A 193 -8.70 -10.68 5.10
CA ASP A 193 -9.07 -11.82 5.93
C ASP A 193 -10.05 -11.34 7.02
N PHE A 194 -11.34 -11.66 6.85
CA PHE A 194 -12.36 -11.36 7.85
C PHE A 194 -12.40 -12.42 8.94
N ASP A 195 -12.74 -12.00 10.16
CA ASP A 195 -13.04 -12.92 11.26
C ASP A 195 -14.44 -13.57 11.09
N GLU A 196 -14.85 -14.35 12.10
CA GLU A 196 -16.15 -15.05 12.11
C GLU A 196 -17.36 -14.10 12.00
N THR A 197 -17.22 -12.83 12.39
CA THR A 197 -18.29 -11.84 12.31
C THR A 197 -18.51 -11.35 10.88
N GLY A 198 -17.49 -11.50 10.02
CA GLY A 198 -17.49 -10.98 8.66
C GLY A 198 -17.45 -9.45 8.60
N GLU A 199 -17.00 -8.79 9.67
CA GLU A 199 -16.84 -7.35 9.77
C GLU A 199 -15.46 -7.01 10.34
N CYS A 200 -14.89 -5.87 9.94
CA CYS A 200 -13.69 -5.34 10.57
C CYS A 200 -13.86 -3.84 10.74
N GLU A 201 -13.72 -3.35 11.97
CA GLU A 201 -13.62 -1.92 12.21
C GLU A 201 -12.28 -1.40 11.68
N PHE A 202 -12.32 -0.30 10.94
CA PHE A 202 -11.15 0.29 10.33
C PHE A 202 -11.21 1.81 10.45
N THR A 203 -10.24 2.37 11.16
CA THR A 203 -10.09 3.80 11.33
C THR A 203 -8.77 4.23 10.71
N CYS A 204 -8.83 5.26 9.88
CA CYS A 204 -7.67 5.85 9.24
C CYS A 204 -7.78 7.36 9.21
N ARG A 205 -6.67 8.03 8.98
CA ARG A 205 -6.58 9.46 8.71
C ARG A 205 -6.33 9.65 7.23
N LEU A 206 -7.22 10.39 6.59
CA LEU A 206 -7.14 10.77 5.19
C LEU A 206 -6.64 12.21 5.08
N VAL A 207 -5.55 12.39 4.34
CA VAL A 207 -4.92 13.69 4.14
C VAL A 207 -4.84 14.01 2.64
N ARG A 208 -5.41 15.15 2.25
CA ARG A 208 -5.18 15.82 0.97
C ARG A 208 -4.36 17.06 1.26
N LEU A 209 -3.19 17.16 0.65
CA LEU A 209 -2.28 18.29 0.87
C LEU A 209 -1.81 18.85 -0.46
N GLU A 210 -1.61 20.17 -0.52
CA GLU A 210 -0.98 20.83 -1.65
C GLU A 210 0.53 20.53 -1.61
N ILE A 211 1.08 20.11 -2.75
CA ILE A 211 2.51 19.80 -2.91
C ILE A 211 3.21 20.93 -3.67
N GLN A 212 4.55 20.87 -3.78
CA GLN A 212 5.37 21.98 -4.28
C GLN A 212 4.99 22.49 -5.69
N ASP A 213 4.44 21.63 -6.55
CA ASP A 213 4.04 22.00 -7.92
C ASP A 213 2.63 22.63 -8.01
N GLY A 214 1.96 22.84 -6.86
CA GLY A 214 0.59 23.37 -6.77
C GLY A 214 -0.50 22.33 -7.05
N SER A 215 -0.13 21.08 -7.34
CA SER A 215 -1.08 19.97 -7.38
C SER A 215 -1.37 19.41 -5.98
N TYR A 216 -2.21 18.39 -5.90
CA TYR A 216 -2.60 17.78 -4.62
C TYR A 216 -2.13 16.33 -4.52
N GLY A 217 -1.47 16.03 -3.40
CA GLY A 217 -1.18 14.67 -2.94
C GLY A 217 -2.32 14.14 -2.07
N TYR A 218 -2.54 12.83 -2.14
CA TYR A 218 -3.53 12.12 -1.32
C TYR A 218 -2.84 11.03 -0.51
N LEU A 219 -3.18 10.93 0.76
CA LEU A 219 -2.53 10.03 1.72
C LEU A 219 -3.59 9.34 2.59
N ILE A 220 -3.29 8.08 2.94
CA ILE A 220 -3.91 7.37 4.05
C ILE A 220 -2.84 7.01 5.07
N THR A 221 -3.13 7.25 6.34
CA THR A 221 -2.20 7.04 7.43
C THR A 221 -2.93 6.72 8.73
N ASN A 222 -2.24 6.10 9.67
CA ASN A 222 -2.65 6.03 11.08
C ASN A 222 -1.71 6.83 12.00
N LEU A 223 -0.86 7.70 11.43
CA LEU A 223 0.05 8.57 12.19
C LEU A 223 -0.75 9.57 13.05
N PRO A 224 -0.39 9.72 14.33
CA PRO A 224 -1.12 10.60 15.24
C PRO A 224 -0.96 12.07 14.86
N ARG A 225 -2.08 12.76 14.63
CA ARG A 225 -2.14 14.17 14.25
C ARG A 225 -1.37 15.10 15.19
N GLY A 226 -1.39 14.81 16.49
CA GLY A 226 -0.67 15.61 17.49
C GLY A 226 0.86 15.57 17.37
N LYS A 227 1.42 14.56 16.68
CA LYS A 227 2.87 14.44 16.43
C LYS A 227 3.25 14.70 14.98
N TYR A 228 2.36 14.37 14.04
CA TYR A 228 2.57 14.53 12.60
C TYR A 228 1.42 15.35 12.03
N ASP A 229 1.56 16.67 12.08
CA ASP A 229 0.61 17.59 11.47
C ASP A 229 0.72 17.57 9.93
N ILE A 230 -0.14 18.31 9.24
CA ILE A 230 -0.16 18.33 7.77
C ILE A 230 1.17 18.82 7.17
N ASN A 231 1.88 19.73 7.85
CA ASN A 231 3.19 20.21 7.39
C ASN A 231 4.27 19.14 7.51
N SER A 232 4.27 18.37 8.61
CA SER A 232 5.14 17.22 8.80
C SER A 232 4.89 16.16 7.74
N LEU A 233 3.62 15.89 7.42
CA LEU A 233 3.25 14.95 6.36
C LEU A 233 3.65 15.46 4.97
N ARG A 234 3.51 16.75 4.70
CA ARG A 234 4.00 17.37 3.44
C ARG A 234 5.52 17.23 3.32
N PHE A 235 6.26 17.50 4.39
CA PHE A 235 7.70 17.32 4.40
C PHE A 235 8.07 15.86 4.11
N ILE A 236 7.40 14.89 4.75
CA ILE A 236 7.65 13.48 4.44
C ILE A 236 7.31 13.20 2.97
N TYR A 237 6.15 13.65 2.48
CA TYR A 237 5.70 13.46 1.09
C TYR A 237 6.71 13.96 0.05
N ASP A 238 7.28 15.14 0.26
CA ASP A 238 8.27 15.74 -0.65
C ASP A 238 9.63 15.01 -0.64
N ASN A 239 9.86 14.14 0.35
CA ASN A 239 11.08 13.35 0.51
C ASN A 239 10.85 11.84 0.27
N ILE A 240 9.67 11.45 -0.25
CA ILE A 240 9.36 10.11 -0.79
C ILE A 240 9.60 10.10 -2.29
#